data_AF-A0A831UHI8-F1
#
_entry.id   AF-A0A831UHI8-F1
#
_cell.length_a   1.000
_cell.length_b   1.000
_cell.length_c   1.000
_cell.angle_alpha   90.00
_cell.angle_beta   90.00
_cell.angle_gamma   90.00
#
_symmetry.space_group_name_H-M   'P 1'
#
loop_
_entity.id
_entity.type
_entity.pdbx_description
1 polymer ?
#
loop_
_entity_poly.entity_id
_entity_poly.type
_entity_poly.pdbx_seq_one_letter_code
_entity_poly.pdbx_strand_id
1 'polypeptide(L)'
;LEAPPRTRADGVRTLSLGERPFAVIREKADGILAVSEEAILEAERLLLTRTKQVVEPTGALPLAAVLEHGAGLPKTLALLLSGGNREF
;
A
#
# COMPACT_ATOMS: atom_id res chain seq x y z
N LEU A 1 -9.18 -7.86 17.54
CA LEU A 1 -9.42 -8.45 16.20
C LEU A 1 -9.17 -9.95 16.31
N GLU A 2 -10.15 -10.76 15.94
CA GLU A 2 -10.11 -12.22 16.15
C GLU A 2 -9.43 -12.99 15.00
N ALA A 3 -9.27 -12.37 13.82
CA ALA A 3 -8.60 -12.97 12.67
C ALA A 3 -7.88 -11.93 11.78
N PRO A 4 -6.81 -12.32 11.05
CA PRO A 4 -6.15 -11.43 10.10
C PRO A 4 -7.09 -10.96 8.99
N PRO A 5 -6.95 -9.71 8.51
CA PRO A 5 -7.81 -9.17 7.45
C PRO A 5 -7.68 -9.99 6.17
N ARG A 6 -8.76 -10.00 5.38
CA ARG A 6 -8.80 -10.62 4.06
C ARG A 6 -8.44 -9.56 3.02
N THR A 7 -7.23 -9.63 2.50
CA THR A 7 -6.68 -8.72 1.49
C THR A 7 -5.59 -9.43 0.70
N ARG A 8 -5.39 -9.04 -0.56
CA ARG A 8 -4.26 -9.45 -1.40
C ARG A 8 -2.92 -8.92 -0.89
N ALA A 9 -2.91 -7.83 -0.12
CA ALA A 9 -1.72 -7.25 0.51
C ALA A 9 -1.33 -8.04 1.78
N ASP A 10 -0.71 -9.20 1.58
CA ASP A 10 -0.34 -10.16 2.62
C ASP A 10 0.63 -9.60 3.67
N GLY A 11 1.60 -8.80 3.25
CA GLY A 11 2.64 -8.21 4.10
C GLY A 11 2.14 -7.20 5.14
N VAL A 12 0.88 -6.75 5.06
CA VAL A 12 0.26 -5.81 6.00
C VAL A 12 -0.94 -6.37 6.74
N ARG A 13 -1.12 -7.70 6.77
CA ARG A 13 -2.22 -8.38 7.51
C ARG A 13 -2.06 -8.40 9.03
N THR A 14 -1.30 -7.46 9.58
CA THR A 14 -1.12 -7.30 11.03
C THR A 14 -2.46 -7.04 11.72
N LEU A 15 -2.68 -7.64 12.89
CA LEU A 15 -3.91 -7.41 13.68
C LEU A 15 -3.95 -6.02 14.32
N SER A 16 -2.78 -5.43 14.55
CA SER A 16 -2.64 -4.10 15.14
C SER A 16 -1.23 -3.57 14.90
N LEU A 17 -1.07 -2.26 14.99
CA LEU A 17 0.24 -1.63 15.05
C LEU A 17 0.92 -2.00 16.37
N GLY A 18 2.23 -2.21 16.34
CA GLY A 18 3.02 -2.33 17.57
C GLY A 18 3.04 -1.00 18.36
N GLU A 19 3.25 -1.08 19.67
CA GLU A 19 3.20 0.10 20.56
C GLU A 19 4.18 1.20 20.15
N ARG A 20 5.44 0.83 19.87
CA ARG A 20 6.50 1.77 19.47
C ARG A 20 6.21 2.45 18.13
N PRO A 21 5.91 1.74 17.02
CA PRO A 21 5.57 2.40 15.77
C PRO A 21 4.27 3.21 15.88
N PHE A 22 3.27 2.76 16.65
CA PHE A 22 2.04 3.53 16.86
C PHE A 22 2.29 4.90 17.48
N ALA A 23 3.17 4.99 18.49
CA ALA A 23 3.54 6.26 19.10
C ALA A 23 4.14 7.24 18.08
N VAL A 24 5.06 6.76 17.23
CA VAL A 24 5.71 7.57 16.20
C VAL A 24 4.72 7.99 15.10
N ILE A 25 3.87 7.08 14.62
CA ILE A 25 2.86 7.36 13.61
C ILE A 25 1.88 8.42 14.12
N ARG A 26 1.42 8.29 15.36
CA ARG A 26 0.49 9.23 15.97
C ARG A 26 1.04 10.66 16.05
N GLU A 27 2.36 10.80 16.24
CA GLU A 27 3.01 12.10 16.33
C GLU A 27 3.38 12.68 14.95
N LYS A 28 3.81 11.83 14.00
CA LYS A 28 4.53 12.28 12.79
C LYS A 28 3.82 12.03 11.46
N ALA A 29 2.81 11.16 11.42
CA ALA A 29 2.08 10.89 10.18
C ALA A 29 0.92 11.88 10.03
N ASP A 30 0.80 12.51 8.87
CA ASP A 30 -0.31 13.43 8.56
C ASP A 30 -1.65 12.70 8.38
N GLY A 31 -1.60 11.41 8.03
CA GLY A 31 -2.79 10.60 7.84
C GLY A 31 -2.50 9.18 7.33
N ILE A 32 -3.57 8.40 7.20
CA ILE A 32 -3.54 7.05 6.64
C ILE A 32 -4.64 6.98 5.58
N LEU A 33 -4.28 6.51 4.38
CA LEU A 33 -5.23 6.26 3.30
C LEU A 33 -5.50 4.76 3.23
N ALA A 34 -6.79 4.40 3.19
CA ALA A 34 -7.22 3.04 2.85
C ALA A 34 -7.48 2.96 1.34
N VAL A 35 -7.26 1.78 0.77
CA VAL A 35 -7.48 1.51 -0.66
C VAL A 35 -8.28 0.24 -0.88
N SER A 36 -9.00 0.16 -2.00
CA SER A 36 -9.73 -1.05 -2.40
C SER A 36 -8.80 -2.15 -2.95
N GLU A 37 -9.30 -3.40 -2.94
CA GLU A 37 -8.60 -4.53 -3.54
C GLU A 37 -8.45 -4.35 -5.06
N GLU A 38 -9.43 -3.70 -5.69
CA GLU A 38 -9.46 -3.37 -7.11
C GLU A 38 -8.34 -2.39 -7.47
N ALA A 39 -8.11 -1.36 -6.64
CA ALA A 39 -7.02 -0.41 -6.86
C ALA A 39 -5.64 -1.05 -6.66
N ILE A 40 -5.50 -1.99 -5.73
CA ILE A 40 -4.25 -2.77 -5.55
C ILE A 40 -3.96 -3.57 -6.83
N LEU A 41 -4.97 -4.25 -7.38
CA LEU A 41 -4.84 -5.03 -8.61
C LEU A 41 -4.42 -4.17 -9.81
N GLU A 42 -5.06 -3.00 -9.97
CA GLU A 42 -4.76 -2.07 -11.04
C GLU A 42 -3.34 -1.47 -10.88
N ALA A 43 -2.94 -1.15 -9.65
CA ALA A 43 -1.59 -0.67 -9.36
C ALA A 43 -0.51 -1.69 -9.73
N GLU A 44 -0.68 -2.96 -9.35
CA GLU A 44 0.22 -4.05 -9.75
C GLU A 44 0.30 -4.17 -11.28
N ARG A 45 -0.86 -4.13 -11.95
CA ARG A 45 -0.94 -4.22 -13.41
C ARG A 45 -0.20 -3.06 -14.08
N LEU A 46 -0.35 -1.84 -13.59
CA LEU A 46 0.33 -0.67 -14.12
C LEU A 46 1.84 -0.74 -13.89
N LEU A 47 2.30 -1.10 -12.68
CA LEU A 47 3.72 -1.28 -12.39
C LEU A 47 4.34 -2.31 -13.35
N LEU A 48 3.73 -3.49 -13.45
CA LEU A 48 4.24 -4.52 -14.36
C LEU A 48 4.22 -4.08 -15.83
N THR A 49 3.10 -3.55 -16.31
CA THR A 49 2.94 -3.30 -17.75
C THR A 49 3.63 -2.02 -18.22
N ARG A 50 3.83 -1.01 -17.35
CA ARG A 50 4.39 0.29 -17.70
C ARG A 50 5.85 0.44 -17.28
N THR A 51 6.25 -0.09 -16.13
CA THR A 51 7.64 0.03 -15.64
C THR A 51 8.44 -1.26 -15.80
N LYS A 52 7.77 -2.39 -16.13
CA LYS A 52 8.37 -3.73 -16.24
C LYS A 52 8.94 -4.23 -14.92
N GLN A 53 8.52 -3.64 -13.80
CA GLN A 53 8.93 -4.06 -12.47
C GLN A 53 7.89 -5.01 -11.88
N VAL A 54 8.40 -6.09 -11.29
CA VAL A 54 7.60 -7.03 -10.51
C VAL A 54 7.50 -6.48 -9.09
N VAL A 55 6.29 -6.03 -8.72
CA VAL A 55 5.99 -5.49 -7.40
C VAL A 55 4.90 -6.37 -6.77
N GLU A 56 5.08 -6.75 -5.51
CA GLU A 56 4.09 -7.55 -4.78
C GLU A 56 2.86 -6.69 -4.40
N PRO A 57 1.69 -7.28 -4.07
CA PRO A 57 0.48 -6.49 -3.79
C PRO A 57 0.67 -5.44 -2.70
N THR A 58 1.36 -5.78 -1.61
CA THR A 58 1.69 -4.84 -0.51
C THR A 58 2.57 -3.68 -1.01
N GLY A 59 3.58 -3.99 -1.83
CA GLY A 59 4.46 -2.97 -2.42
C GLY A 59 3.76 -2.03 -3.40
N ALA A 60 2.59 -2.40 -3.91
CA ALA A 60 1.79 -1.60 -4.83
C ALA A 60 0.83 -0.61 -4.12
N LEU A 61 0.66 -0.71 -2.80
CA LEU A 61 -0.26 0.13 -2.01
C LEU A 61 -0.07 1.64 -2.25
N PRO A 62 1.16 2.19 -2.33
CA PRO A 62 1.33 3.62 -2.56
C PRO A 62 0.78 4.08 -3.91
N LEU A 63 0.94 3.28 -4.97
CA LEU A 63 0.37 3.62 -6.28
C LEU A 63 -1.16 3.45 -6.27
N ALA A 64 -1.69 2.43 -5.59
CA ALA A 64 -3.13 2.26 -5.41
C ALA A 64 -3.76 3.50 -4.75
N ALA A 65 -3.09 4.08 -3.75
CA ALA A 65 -3.55 5.30 -3.08
C ALA A 65 -3.61 6.50 -4.05
N VAL A 66 -2.67 6.61 -4.98
CA VAL A 66 -2.70 7.65 -6.02
C VAL A 66 -3.85 7.45 -6.99
N LEU A 67 -4.15 6.20 -7.38
CA LEU A 67 -5.24 5.90 -8.30
C LEU A 67 -6.61 6.27 -7.72
N GLU A 68 -6.83 6.07 -6.42
CA GLU A 68 -8.11 6.36 -5.77
C GLU A 68 -8.22 7.79 -5.23
N HIS A 69 -7.15 8.29 -4.60
CA HIS A 69 -7.18 9.55 -3.85
C HIS A 69 -6.42 10.68 -4.55
N GLY A 70 -5.93 10.45 -5.78
CA GLY A 70 -5.03 11.36 -6.49
C GLY A 70 -5.53 12.81 -6.63
N ALA A 71 -6.85 13.01 -6.68
CA ALA A 71 -7.45 14.35 -6.74
C ALA A 71 -7.18 15.19 -5.48
N GLY A 72 -6.98 14.56 -4.32
CA GLY A 72 -6.69 15.21 -3.04
C GLY A 72 -5.21 15.24 -2.67
N LEU A 73 -4.33 14.68 -3.50
CA LEU A 73 -2.90 14.57 -3.24
C LEU A 73 -2.11 15.70 -3.93
N PRO A 74 -0.92 16.08 -3.40
CA PRO A 74 -0.06 17.04 -4.06
C PRO A 74 0.45 16.52 -5.41
N LYS A 75 0.85 17.44 -6.29
CA LYS A 75 1.29 17.11 -7.66
C LYS A 75 2.54 16.25 -7.73
N THR A 76 3.43 16.36 -6.76
CA THR A 76 4.70 15.62 -6.72
C THR A 76 4.69 14.70 -5.51
N LEU A 77 4.81 13.40 -5.78
CA LEU A 77 4.72 12.34 -4.78
C LEU A 77 5.94 11.42 -4.90
N ALA A 78 6.46 10.98 -3.75
CA ALA A 78 7.43 9.89 -3.67
C ALA A 78 6.70 8.63 -3.22
N LEU A 79 6.82 7.54 -3.99
CA LEU A 79 6.16 6.26 -3.69
C LEU A 79 7.20 5.25 -3.25
N LEU A 80 7.03 4.65 -2.06
CA LEU A 80 7.90 3.60 -1.55
C LEU A 80 7.40 2.22 -2.00
N LEU A 81 8.00 1.65 -3.03
CA LEU A 81 7.72 0.28 -3.46
C LEU A 81 8.42 -0.70 -2.51
N SER A 82 7.70 -1.20 -1.50
CA SER A 82 8.31 -1.90 -0.36
C SER A 82 8.88 -3.28 -0.67
N GLY A 83 8.40 -3.95 -1.71
CA GLY A 83 8.77 -5.34 -2.02
C GLY A 83 8.32 -5.80 -3.40
N GLY A 84 9.00 -6.83 -3.91
CA GLY A 84 8.73 -7.48 -5.19
C GLY A 84 8.60 -9.00 -5.07
N ASN A 85 8.46 -9.53 -3.86
CA ASN A 85 8.39 -10.95 -3.60
C ASN A 85 6.96 -11.44 -3.83
N ARG A 86 6.73 -12.03 -5.01
CA ARG A 86 5.46 -12.65 -5.37
C ARG A 86 5.71 -13.91 -6.18
N GLU A 87 4.75 -14.83 -6.13
CA GLU A 87 4.77 -16.00 -7.01
C GLU A 87 4.61 -15.56 -8.48
N PHE A 88 5.23 -16.33 -9.38
CA PHE A 88 5.22 -16.12 -10.82
C PHE A 88 4.01 -16.80 -11.48
#